data_AF-A0A952VR66-F1
#
_entry.id   AF-A0A952VR66-F1
#
_cell.length_a   1.000
_cell.length_b   1.000
_cell.length_c   1.000
_cell.angle_alpha   90.00
_cell.angle_beta   90.00
_cell.angle_gamma   90.00
#
_symmetry.space_group_name_H-M   'P 1'
#
loop_
_entity.id
_entity.type
_entity.pdbx_description
1 polymer ?
#
loop_
_entity_poly.entity_id
_entity_poly.type
_entity_poly.pdbx_seq_one_letter_code
_entity_poly.pdbx_strand_id
1 'polypeptide(L)'
;VRFYAYAAWWSRAYILRYLLHTFRLVKVGTTQDQRKLFYNLKKEKAKLEREGFSPDTKLLADRLNVRERDVIEMDQRLGNWELSLDQPIGEDQEGTLLDILPSHQEPADEQLANHQLRMLFQSKLAEFIKTLDERDEDILRNRILSDQPLTLDDLGEKYGITKERTRQLEARIIKRLRDYMKKDIKDFDSLRT
;
A
#
# COMPACT_ATOMS: atom_id res chain seq x y z
N VAL A 1 24.87 -49.29 4.67
CA VAL A 1 25.34 -48.03 4.02
C VAL A 1 26.52 -47.50 4.83
N ARG A 2 27.64 -47.13 4.20
CA ARG A 2 28.81 -46.61 4.92
C ARG A 2 28.52 -45.19 5.41
N PHE A 3 28.89 -44.87 6.65
CA PHE A 3 28.62 -43.57 7.28
C PHE A 3 29.05 -42.37 6.44
N TYR A 4 30.23 -42.42 5.80
CA TYR A 4 30.71 -41.31 4.97
C TYR A 4 29.76 -40.98 3.80
N ALA A 5 29.16 -42.00 3.17
CA ALA A 5 28.28 -41.79 2.02
C ALA A 5 26.95 -41.16 2.44
N TYR A 6 26.44 -41.57 3.61
CA TYR A 6 25.26 -40.98 4.22
C TYR A 6 25.51 -39.53 4.66
N ALA A 7 26.62 -39.28 5.36
CA ALA A 7 27.00 -37.94 5.81
C ALA A 7 27.19 -36.98 4.63
N ALA A 8 27.91 -37.40 3.58
CA ALA A 8 28.12 -36.58 2.39
C ALA A 8 26.81 -36.18 1.69
N TRP A 9 25.84 -37.09 1.62
CA TRP A 9 24.52 -36.81 1.05
C TRP A 9 23.79 -35.73 1.86
N TRP A 10 23.72 -35.87 3.18
CA TRP A 10 23.06 -34.89 4.04
C TRP A 10 23.78 -33.54 4.04
N SER A 11 25.11 -33.51 4.14
CA SER A 11 25.89 -32.28 4.06
C SER A 11 25.58 -31.52 2.77
N ARG A 12 25.55 -32.21 1.63
CA ARG A 12 25.19 -31.59 0.35
C ARG A 12 23.76 -31.07 0.35
N ALA A 13 22.80 -31.85 0.85
CA ALA A 13 21.40 -31.44 0.92
C ALA A 13 21.19 -30.20 1.79
N TYR A 14 21.85 -30.12 2.96
CA TYR A 14 21.77 -28.96 3.84
C TYR A 14 22.41 -27.72 3.23
N ILE A 15 23.56 -27.85 2.56
CA ILE A 15 24.20 -26.72 1.86
C ILE A 15 23.29 -26.21 0.73
N LEU A 16 22.73 -27.09 -0.09
CA LEU A 16 21.82 -26.72 -1.17
C LEU A 16 20.58 -26.00 -0.63
N ARG A 17 20.00 -26.51 0.46
CA ARG A 17 18.87 -25.88 1.14
C ARG A 17 19.27 -24.50 1.68
N TYR A 18 20.41 -24.37 2.33
CA TYR A 18 20.87 -23.08 2.84
C TYR A 18 21.04 -22.05 1.71
N LEU A 19 21.69 -22.44 0.60
CA LEU A 19 21.85 -21.56 -0.56
C LEU A 19 20.51 -21.10 -1.12
N LEU A 20 19.54 -22.00 -1.29
CA LEU A 20 18.20 -21.64 -1.77
C LEU A 20 17.49 -20.62 -0.86
N HIS A 21 17.67 -20.75 0.46
CA HIS A 21 17.01 -19.90 1.45
C HIS A 21 17.71 -18.55 1.68
N THR A 22 19.01 -18.44 1.36
CA THR A 22 19.85 -17.25 1.65
C THR A 22 20.27 -16.51 0.37
N PHE A 23 19.95 -17.03 -0.83
CA PHE A 23 20.34 -16.41 -2.10
C PHE A 23 19.76 -14.99 -2.31
N ARG A 24 18.63 -14.66 -1.66
CA ARG A 24 17.99 -13.35 -1.74
C ARG A 24 17.70 -12.82 -0.35
N LEU A 25 17.73 -11.50 -0.21
CA LEU A 25 17.30 -10.82 1.01
C LEU A 25 15.78 -11.01 1.21
N VAL A 26 15.02 -10.88 0.11
CA VAL A 26 13.57 -11.12 0.11
C VAL A 26 13.28 -12.61 -0.03
N LYS A 27 12.69 -13.20 1.00
CA LYS A 27 12.32 -14.61 1.03
C LYS A 27 10.95 -14.80 0.37
N VAL A 28 10.91 -15.60 -0.69
CA VAL A 28 9.66 -16.05 -1.34
C VAL A 28 9.58 -17.56 -1.18
N GLY A 29 8.38 -18.07 -0.87
CA GLY A 29 8.13 -19.51 -0.80
C GLY A 29 8.53 -20.19 -2.11
N THR A 30 9.30 -21.28 -2.02
CA THR A 30 9.81 -21.98 -3.22
C THR A 30 9.04 -23.27 -3.49
N THR A 31 8.52 -23.41 -4.70
CA THR A 31 7.90 -24.67 -5.17
C THR A 31 8.97 -25.68 -5.63
N GLN A 32 8.56 -26.93 -5.89
CA GLN A 32 9.47 -27.93 -6.46
C GLN A 32 10.03 -27.51 -7.83
N ASP A 33 9.21 -26.92 -8.68
CA ASP A 33 9.60 -26.45 -10.01
C ASP A 33 10.57 -25.27 -9.91
N GLN A 34 10.33 -24.33 -8.99
CA GLN A 34 11.24 -23.23 -8.74
C GLN A 34 12.60 -23.70 -8.21
N ARG A 35 12.65 -24.75 -7.36
CA ARG A 35 13.94 -25.35 -6.95
C ARG A 35 14.69 -25.95 -8.14
N LYS A 36 13.98 -26.63 -9.04
CA LYS A 36 14.57 -27.20 -10.26
C LYS A 36 15.14 -26.10 -11.16
N LEU A 37 14.41 -24.99 -11.32
CA LEU A 37 14.83 -23.83 -12.10
C LEU A 37 16.04 -23.14 -11.46
N PHE A 38 16.07 -22.94 -10.15
CA PHE A 38 17.18 -22.30 -9.45
C PHE A 38 18.54 -22.94 -9.77
N TYR A 39 18.62 -24.28 -9.80
CA TYR A 39 19.88 -24.97 -10.08
C TYR A 39 20.19 -25.18 -11.57
N ASN A 40 19.16 -25.32 -12.42
CA ASN A 40 19.36 -25.75 -13.81
C ASN A 40 19.14 -24.65 -14.86
N LEU A 41 18.43 -23.56 -14.54
CA LEU A 41 18.02 -22.55 -15.53
C LEU A 41 19.22 -21.90 -16.22
N LYS A 42 20.21 -21.41 -15.45
CA LYS A 42 21.45 -20.81 -16.02
C LYS A 42 22.24 -21.81 -16.88
N LYS A 43 22.27 -23.08 -16.47
CA LYS A 43 22.99 -24.14 -17.18
C LYS A 43 22.33 -24.47 -18.51
N GLU A 44 21.00 -24.56 -18.56
CA GLU A 44 20.27 -24.81 -19.80
C GLU A 44 20.30 -23.59 -20.73
N LYS A 45 20.23 -22.36 -20.20
CA LYS A 45 20.41 -21.13 -20.98
C LYS A 45 21.76 -21.10 -21.70
N ALA A 46 22.84 -21.33 -20.95
CA ALA A 46 24.20 -21.40 -21.51
C ALA A 46 24.41 -22.61 -22.44
N LYS A 47 23.57 -23.66 -22.34
CA LYS A 47 23.60 -24.79 -23.28
C LYS A 47 22.92 -24.42 -24.60
N LEU A 48 21.75 -23.78 -24.55
CA LEU A 48 21.04 -23.27 -25.73
C LEU A 48 21.87 -22.27 -26.52
N GLU A 49 22.53 -21.33 -25.82
CA GLU A 49 23.41 -20.33 -26.45
C GLU A 49 24.58 -20.99 -27.17
N ARG A 50 25.19 -22.04 -26.58
CA ARG A 50 26.26 -22.83 -27.23
C ARG A 50 25.77 -23.64 -28.43
N GLU A 51 24.52 -24.08 -28.41
CA GLU A 51 23.87 -24.76 -29.52
C GLU A 51 23.45 -23.79 -30.64
N GLY A 52 23.65 -22.48 -30.46
CA GLY A 52 23.30 -21.44 -31.44
C GLY A 52 21.83 -21.00 -31.40
N PHE A 53 21.08 -21.42 -30.38
CA PHE A 53 19.68 -21.02 -30.19
C PHE A 53 19.58 -19.81 -29.25
N SER A 54 18.62 -18.92 -29.53
CA SER A 54 18.21 -17.90 -28.56
C SER A 54 17.46 -18.59 -27.41
N PRO A 55 17.79 -18.29 -26.14
CA PRO A 55 17.14 -18.91 -25.00
C PRO A 55 15.73 -18.34 -24.78
N ASP A 56 14.78 -18.83 -25.57
CA ASP A 56 13.36 -18.49 -25.45
C ASP A 56 12.73 -19.11 -24.18
N THR A 57 11.85 -18.36 -23.53
CA THR A 57 11.21 -18.76 -22.26
C THR A 57 10.38 -20.03 -22.42
N LYS A 58 9.70 -20.15 -23.56
CA LYS A 58 8.89 -21.32 -23.90
C LYS A 58 9.74 -22.57 -24.12
N LEU A 59 10.85 -22.44 -24.85
CA LEU A 59 11.77 -23.56 -25.09
C LEU A 59 12.44 -24.04 -23.78
N LEU A 60 12.77 -23.11 -22.89
CA LEU A 60 13.28 -23.42 -21.55
C LEU A 60 12.24 -24.12 -20.68
N ALA A 61 10.98 -23.68 -20.74
CA ALA A 61 9.88 -24.30 -20.02
C ALA A 61 9.66 -25.76 -20.45
N ASP A 62 9.66 -26.00 -21.77
CA ASP A 62 9.50 -27.34 -22.35
C ASP A 62 10.67 -28.25 -21.98
N ARG A 63 11.92 -27.78 -22.11
CA ARG A 63 13.12 -28.58 -21.74
C ARG A 63 13.20 -28.88 -20.25
N LEU A 64 12.77 -27.96 -19.39
CA LEU A 64 12.81 -28.12 -17.95
C LEU A 64 11.52 -28.72 -17.38
N ASN A 65 10.50 -28.99 -18.21
CA ASN A 65 9.18 -29.50 -17.83
C ASN A 65 8.57 -28.69 -16.67
N VAL A 66 8.49 -27.38 -16.86
CA VAL A 66 7.90 -26.41 -15.92
C VAL A 66 7.00 -25.45 -16.68
N ARG A 67 6.19 -24.65 -15.98
CA ARG A 67 5.39 -23.62 -16.65
C ARG A 67 6.25 -22.44 -17.06
N GLU A 68 5.96 -21.87 -18.21
CA GLU A 68 6.67 -20.69 -18.73
C GLU A 68 6.66 -19.51 -17.75
N ARG A 69 5.54 -19.28 -17.06
CA ARG A 69 5.45 -18.25 -16.01
C ARG A 69 6.48 -18.43 -14.90
N ASP A 70 6.76 -19.68 -14.53
CA ASP A 70 7.68 -20.01 -13.45
C ASP A 70 9.14 -19.80 -13.94
N VAL A 71 9.40 -19.95 -15.25
CA VAL A 71 10.69 -19.61 -15.90
C VAL A 71 10.91 -18.10 -15.88
N ILE A 72 9.91 -17.30 -16.28
CA ILE A 72 10.01 -15.84 -16.31
C ILE A 72 10.27 -15.28 -14.91
N GLU A 73 9.50 -15.73 -13.92
CA GLU A 73 9.67 -15.34 -12.53
C GLU A 73 11.07 -15.70 -12.02
N MET A 74 11.55 -16.91 -12.34
CA MET A 74 12.88 -17.35 -11.90
C MET A 74 14.02 -16.63 -12.64
N ASP A 75 13.90 -16.32 -13.93
CA ASP A 75 14.92 -15.59 -14.68
C ASP A 75 15.07 -14.18 -14.13
N GLN A 76 13.96 -13.48 -13.86
CA GLN A 76 13.97 -12.18 -13.18
C GLN A 76 14.62 -12.28 -11.79
N ARG A 77 14.28 -13.31 -11.02
CA ARG A 77 14.85 -13.58 -9.70
C ARG A 77 16.32 -13.98 -9.74
N LEU A 78 16.84 -14.54 -10.83
CA LEU A 78 18.26 -14.90 -10.94
C LEU A 78 19.11 -13.79 -11.60
N GLY A 79 18.48 -12.86 -12.31
CA GLY A 79 19.13 -11.78 -13.06
C GLY A 79 19.38 -10.50 -12.26
N ASN A 80 18.44 -10.07 -11.41
CA ASN A 80 18.47 -8.71 -10.85
C ASN A 80 18.96 -8.68 -9.40
N TRP A 81 20.26 -8.67 -9.11
CA TRP A 81 20.77 -8.60 -7.72
C TRP A 81 20.23 -7.36 -6.96
N GLU A 82 20.01 -7.47 -5.65
CA GLU A 82 19.59 -6.33 -4.82
C GLU A 82 20.66 -5.22 -4.84
N LEU A 83 20.31 -4.02 -5.28
CA LEU A 83 21.23 -2.88 -5.29
C LEU A 83 21.42 -2.34 -3.86
N SER A 84 22.65 -1.95 -3.54
CA SER A 84 22.92 -1.25 -2.28
C SER A 84 22.35 0.17 -2.37
N LEU A 85 21.65 0.60 -1.32
CA LEU A 85 21.18 1.98 -1.23
C LEU A 85 22.34 2.96 -1.04
N ASP A 86 23.46 2.50 -0.49
CA ASP A 86 24.71 3.26 -0.34
C ASP A 86 25.56 3.27 -1.61
N GLN A 87 25.08 2.69 -2.71
CA GLN A 87 25.82 2.70 -3.98
C GLN A 87 25.87 4.13 -4.53
N PRO A 88 27.05 4.64 -4.93
CA PRO A 88 27.17 5.97 -5.53
C PRO A 88 26.44 6.02 -6.88
N ILE A 89 25.82 7.17 -7.17
CA ILE A 89 25.03 7.39 -8.39
C ILE A 89 25.92 7.53 -9.64
N GLY A 90 27.13 8.04 -9.47
CA GLY A 90 28.15 8.20 -10.50
C GLY A 90 29.54 8.29 -9.89
N GLU A 91 30.57 8.18 -10.73
CA GLU A 91 31.98 8.15 -10.26
C GLU A 91 32.42 9.47 -9.60
N ASP A 92 31.87 10.61 -10.06
CA ASP A 92 32.23 11.97 -9.59
C ASP A 92 31.11 12.67 -8.79
N GLN A 93 30.01 11.97 -8.46
CA GLN A 93 28.87 12.57 -7.74
C GLN A 93 28.90 12.21 -6.26
N GLU A 94 28.86 13.21 -5.40
CA GLU A 94 28.59 13.05 -3.97
C GLU A 94 27.09 12.78 -3.78
N GLY A 95 26.71 11.51 -3.89
CA GLY A 95 25.33 11.08 -3.65
C GLY A 95 25.17 9.57 -3.80
N THR A 96 24.33 9.01 -2.95
CA THR A 96 23.97 7.59 -2.93
C THR A 96 22.62 7.36 -3.58
N LEU A 97 22.33 6.12 -3.99
CA LEU A 97 21.02 5.77 -4.53
C LEU A 97 19.87 6.13 -3.57
N LEU A 98 20.12 6.09 -2.26
CA LEU A 98 19.16 6.50 -1.22
C LEU A 98 18.73 7.95 -1.36
N ASP A 99 19.63 8.85 -1.74
CA ASP A 99 19.39 10.30 -1.77
C ASP A 99 18.42 10.72 -2.89
N ILE A 100 18.26 9.88 -3.93
CA ILE A 100 17.32 10.14 -5.03
C ILE A 100 15.93 9.57 -4.72
N LEU A 101 15.82 8.59 -3.82
CA LEU A 101 14.55 7.92 -3.58
C LEU A 101 13.54 8.91 -2.96
N PRO A 102 12.39 9.15 -3.63
CA PRO A 102 11.40 10.05 -3.08
C PRO A 102 10.83 9.47 -1.78
N SER A 103 10.74 10.34 -0.77
CA SER A 103 10.01 10.00 0.45
C SER A 103 8.52 9.81 0.11
N HIS A 104 7.91 8.80 0.71
CA HIS A 104 6.47 8.56 0.62
C HIS A 104 5.70 9.31 1.72
N GLN A 105 6.41 10.11 2.53
CA GLN A 105 5.78 10.94 3.56
C GLN A 105 5.11 12.14 2.91
N GLU A 106 3.99 12.54 3.48
CA GLU A 106 3.30 13.78 3.11
C GLU A 106 4.26 14.96 3.29
N PRO A 107 4.39 15.86 2.30
CA PRO A 107 5.20 17.06 2.40
C PRO A 107 4.86 17.91 3.64
N ALA A 108 5.87 18.57 4.22
CA ALA A 108 5.69 19.31 5.47
C ALA A 108 4.72 20.52 5.33
N ASP A 109 4.68 21.12 4.15
CA ASP A 109 3.75 22.16 3.75
C ASP A 109 2.31 21.63 3.66
N GLU A 110 2.10 20.45 3.07
CA GLU A 110 0.78 19.80 3.05
C GLU A 110 0.32 19.44 4.47
N GLN A 111 1.20 18.88 5.30
CA GLN A 111 0.89 18.59 6.71
C GLN A 111 0.48 19.85 7.48
N LEU A 112 1.23 20.95 7.31
CA LEU A 112 0.93 22.23 7.96
C LEU A 112 -0.40 22.82 7.46
N ALA A 113 -0.64 22.80 6.15
CA ALA A 113 -1.89 23.27 5.55
C ALA A 113 -3.08 22.48 6.10
N ASN A 114 -2.99 21.15 6.12
CA ASN A 114 -4.01 20.27 6.68
C ASN A 114 -4.27 20.55 8.17
N HIS A 115 -3.23 20.78 8.96
CA HIS A 115 -3.37 21.15 10.36
C HIS A 115 -4.07 22.49 10.55
N GLN A 116 -3.62 23.54 9.85
CA GLN A 116 -4.24 24.88 9.92
C GLN A 116 -5.70 24.85 9.48
N LEU A 117 -6.00 24.07 8.45
CA LEU A 117 -7.34 23.90 7.94
C LEU A 117 -8.27 23.22 8.95
N ARG A 118 -7.80 22.15 9.61
CA ARG A 118 -8.57 21.49 10.68
C ARG A 118 -8.85 22.46 11.83
N MET A 119 -7.86 23.25 12.23
CA MET A 119 -8.03 24.27 13.29
C MET A 119 -9.05 25.33 12.88
N LEU A 120 -8.98 25.83 11.65
CA LEU A 120 -9.96 26.78 11.10
C LEU A 120 -11.36 26.16 11.01
N PHE A 121 -11.46 24.91 10.57
CA PHE A 121 -12.72 24.20 10.47
C PHE A 121 -13.37 24.05 11.85
N GLN A 122 -12.60 23.65 12.87
CA GLN A 122 -13.09 23.50 14.24
C GLN A 122 -13.55 24.84 14.84
N SER A 123 -12.78 25.92 14.64
CA SER A 123 -13.17 27.24 15.15
C SER A 123 -14.46 27.74 14.48
N LYS A 124 -14.58 27.58 13.16
CA LYS A 124 -15.77 27.95 12.39
C LYS A 124 -16.98 27.08 12.70
N LEU A 125 -16.79 25.79 12.92
CA LEU A 125 -17.86 24.91 13.39
C LEU A 125 -18.37 25.35 14.77
N ALA A 126 -17.49 25.72 15.69
CA ALA A 126 -17.88 26.24 17.01
C ALA A 126 -18.64 27.58 16.91
N GLU A 127 -18.25 28.46 16.00
CA GLU A 127 -19.01 29.69 15.70
C GLU A 127 -20.38 29.39 15.08
N PHE A 128 -20.45 28.46 14.14
CA PHE A 128 -21.70 28.04 13.51
C PHE A 128 -22.70 27.44 14.50
N ILE A 129 -22.23 26.59 15.42
CA ILE A 129 -23.08 25.98 16.45
C ILE A 129 -23.82 27.05 17.26
N LYS A 130 -23.18 28.18 17.59
CA LYS A 130 -23.80 29.29 18.32
C LYS A 130 -24.91 30.00 17.55
N THR A 131 -25.04 29.77 16.24
CA THR A 131 -26.08 30.36 15.37
C THR A 131 -27.29 29.43 15.17
N LEU A 132 -27.25 28.24 15.76
CA LEU A 132 -28.32 27.26 15.69
C LEU A 132 -29.26 27.40 16.89
N ASP A 133 -30.52 27.03 16.67
CA ASP A 133 -31.49 26.87 17.75
C ASP A 133 -31.14 25.61 18.55
N GLU A 134 -31.54 25.54 19.83
CA GLU A 134 -31.25 24.42 20.74
C GLU A 134 -31.57 23.05 20.14
N ARG A 135 -32.69 22.93 19.41
CA ARG A 135 -33.07 21.70 18.71
C ARG A 135 -32.12 21.34 17.56
N ASP A 136 -31.72 22.34 16.77
CA ASP A 136 -30.82 22.11 15.62
C ASP A 136 -29.38 21.82 16.10
N GLU A 137 -28.94 22.43 17.21
CA GLU A 137 -27.68 22.10 17.88
C GLU A 137 -27.67 20.66 18.39
N ASP A 138 -28.74 20.21 19.05
CA ASP A 138 -28.84 18.84 19.56
C ASP A 138 -28.79 17.79 18.43
N ILE A 139 -29.49 18.05 17.33
CA ILE A 139 -29.42 17.19 16.12
C ILE A 139 -28.00 17.19 15.53
N LEU A 140 -27.34 18.35 15.45
CA LEU A 140 -25.98 18.45 14.93
C LEU A 140 -24.99 17.67 15.80
N ARG A 141 -25.04 17.83 17.13
CA ARG A 141 -24.10 17.17 18.05
C ARG A 141 -24.35 15.68 18.19
N ASN A 142 -25.58 15.24 18.41
CA ASN A 142 -25.89 13.85 18.77
C ASN A 142 -26.02 12.92 17.57
N ARG A 143 -26.08 13.46 16.35
CA ARG A 143 -26.25 12.64 15.13
C ARG A 143 -25.27 12.95 14.02
N ILE A 144 -24.98 14.21 13.71
CA ILE A 144 -24.08 14.55 12.60
C ILE A 144 -22.61 14.47 13.03
N LEU A 145 -22.28 14.96 14.22
CA LEU A 145 -20.91 15.04 14.75
C LEU A 145 -20.56 13.93 15.75
N SER A 146 -21.51 13.05 16.08
CA SER A 146 -21.33 11.99 17.07
C SER A 146 -20.72 10.75 16.43
N ASP A 147 -19.78 10.10 17.13
CA ASP A 147 -19.26 8.77 16.77
C ASP A 147 -20.34 7.69 16.90
N GLN A 148 -21.35 7.93 17.74
CA GLN A 148 -22.52 7.07 17.94
C GLN A 148 -23.79 7.85 17.60
N PRO A 149 -24.19 7.91 16.32
CA PRO A 149 -25.30 8.75 15.90
C PRO A 149 -26.64 8.19 16.34
N LEU A 150 -27.45 9.01 17.02
CA LEU A 150 -28.86 8.67 17.32
C LEU A 150 -29.66 8.41 16.05
N THR A 151 -30.65 7.51 16.10
CA THR A 151 -31.49 7.24 14.93
C THR A 151 -32.45 8.39 14.66
N LEU A 152 -32.97 8.47 13.43
CA LEU A 152 -33.99 9.46 13.06
C LEU A 152 -35.28 9.29 13.87
N ASP A 153 -35.56 8.06 14.29
CA ASP A 153 -36.75 7.72 15.07
C ASP A 153 -36.58 8.19 16.52
N ASP A 154 -35.42 7.95 17.15
CA ASP A 154 -35.12 8.42 18.52
C ASP A 154 -35.23 9.95 18.64
N LEU A 155 -34.68 10.68 17.67
CA LEU A 155 -34.78 12.14 17.61
C LEU A 155 -36.21 12.61 17.27
N GLY A 156 -36.93 11.85 16.45
CA GLY A 156 -38.34 12.12 16.14
C GLY A 156 -39.21 12.02 17.40
N GLU A 157 -39.03 10.97 18.19
CA GLU A 157 -39.70 10.76 19.47
C GLU A 157 -39.34 11.86 20.48
N LYS A 158 -38.04 12.18 20.64
CA LYS A 158 -37.56 13.23 21.56
C LYS A 158 -38.22 14.60 21.32
N TYR A 159 -38.46 14.96 20.06
CA TYR A 159 -39.01 16.26 19.68
C TYR A 159 -40.49 16.24 19.25
N GLY A 160 -41.16 15.08 19.33
CA GLY A 160 -42.55 14.93 18.91
C GLY A 160 -42.79 15.18 17.43
N ILE A 161 -41.81 14.86 16.57
CA ILE A 161 -41.87 15.07 15.12
C ILE A 161 -41.73 13.75 14.36
N THR A 162 -42.18 13.72 13.11
CA THR A 162 -42.05 12.53 12.26
C THR A 162 -40.60 12.30 11.84
N LYS A 163 -40.24 11.04 11.60
CA LYS A 163 -38.93 10.64 11.04
C LYS A 163 -38.50 11.47 9.84
N GLU A 164 -39.43 11.68 8.90
CA GLU A 164 -39.16 12.45 7.67
C GLU A 164 -38.89 13.92 8.00
N ARG A 165 -39.55 14.48 9.03
CA ARG A 165 -39.27 15.84 9.48
C ARG A 165 -37.87 15.97 10.09
N THR A 166 -37.43 14.99 10.88
CA THR A 166 -36.05 14.92 11.40
C THR A 166 -35.04 14.87 10.25
N ARG A 167 -35.30 14.05 9.22
CA ARG A 167 -34.45 13.96 8.02
C ARG A 167 -34.34 15.31 7.28
N GLN A 168 -35.45 16.03 7.14
CA GLN A 168 -35.47 17.35 6.53
C GLN A 168 -34.67 18.38 7.34
N LEU A 169 -34.77 18.34 8.67
CA LEU A 169 -33.99 19.22 9.55
C LEU A 169 -32.50 18.92 9.43
N GLU A 170 -32.10 17.65 9.42
CA GLU A 170 -30.71 17.22 9.21
C GLU A 170 -30.16 17.77 7.88
N ALA A 171 -30.88 17.55 6.77
CA ALA A 171 -30.48 18.06 5.47
C ALA A 171 -30.38 19.59 5.44
N ARG A 172 -31.27 20.30 6.15
CA ARG A 172 -31.24 21.75 6.29
C ARG A 172 -30.02 22.23 7.07
N ILE A 173 -29.67 21.56 8.18
CA ILE A 173 -28.51 21.89 9.01
C ILE A 173 -27.23 21.69 8.22
N ILE A 174 -27.09 20.56 7.51
CA ILE A 174 -25.92 20.26 6.65
C ILE A 174 -25.79 21.32 5.56
N LYS A 175 -26.90 21.72 4.92
CA LYS A 175 -26.89 22.78 3.91
C LYS A 175 -26.44 24.12 4.49
N ARG A 176 -27.00 24.53 5.65
CA ARG A 176 -26.61 25.76 6.33
C ARG A 176 -25.14 25.75 6.74
N LEU A 177 -24.63 24.64 7.26
CA LEU A 177 -23.22 24.48 7.63
C LEU A 177 -22.34 24.67 6.39
N ARG A 178 -22.67 24.01 5.27
CA ARG A 178 -21.93 24.17 4.03
C ARG A 178 -21.92 25.63 3.54
N ASP A 179 -23.07 26.29 3.53
CA ASP A 179 -23.19 27.67 3.08
C ASP A 179 -22.41 28.63 3.99
N TYR A 180 -22.39 28.38 5.31
CA TYR A 180 -21.59 29.12 6.28
C TYR A 180 -20.08 28.92 6.04
N MET A 181 -19.65 27.67 5.87
CA MET A 181 -18.24 27.35 5.64
C MET A 181 -17.72 27.90 4.31
N LYS A 182 -18.52 27.87 3.24
CA LYS A 182 -18.16 28.47 1.94
C LYS A 182 -17.96 29.98 2.00
N LYS A 183 -18.65 30.67 2.91
CA LYS A 183 -18.51 32.13 3.06
C LYS A 183 -17.18 32.51 3.70
N ASP A 184 -16.73 31.71 4.66
CA ASP A 184 -15.57 32.03 5.51
C ASP A 184 -14.29 31.32 5.05
N ILE A 185 -14.40 30.20 4.31
CA ILE A 185 -13.29 29.43 3.77
C ILE A 185 -13.33 29.53 2.24
N LYS A 186 -12.50 30.42 1.66
CA LYS A 186 -12.44 30.68 0.20
C LYS A 186 -12.17 29.44 -0.65
N ASP A 187 -11.46 28.45 -0.10
CA ASP A 187 -11.06 27.22 -0.78
C ASP A 187 -11.88 25.99 -0.32
N PHE A 188 -13.07 26.18 0.25
CA PHE A 188 -13.86 25.05 0.77
C PHE A 188 -14.17 23.96 -0.30
N ASP A 189 -14.29 24.37 -1.57
CA ASP A 189 -14.61 23.44 -2.67
C ASP A 189 -13.37 22.68 -3.20
N SER A 190 -12.14 23.14 -2.95
CA SER A 190 -10.92 22.41 -3.35
C SER A 190 -10.58 21.25 -2.39
N LEU A 191 -11.14 21.29 -1.16
CA LEU A 191 -11.00 20.24 -0.13
C LEU A 191 -11.88 19.01 -0.35
N ARG A 192 -12.61 18.97 -1.46
CA ARG A 192 -13.54 17.90 -1.80
C ARG A 192 -12.86 16.71 -2.49
N THR A 193 -11.56 16.82 -2.76
CA THR A 193 -10.74 15.80 -3.41
C THR A 193 -9.86 15.11 -2.38
#